data_AF-A0A401HZM9-F1
#
_entry.id   AF-A0A401HZM9-F1
#
_cell.length_a   1.000
_cell.length_b   1.000
_cell.length_c   1.000
_cell.angle_alpha   90.00
_cell.angle_beta   90.00
_cell.angle_gamma   90.00
#
_symmetry.space_group_name_H-M   'P 1'
#
loop_
_entity.id
_entity.type
_entity.pdbx_description
1 polymer ?
#
loop_
_entity_poly.entity_id
_entity_poly.type
_entity_poly.pdbx_seq_one_letter_code
_entity_poly.pdbx_strand_id
1 'polypeptide(L)'
;MNPTHRTGAIIKDLTLTQLSWASYLLFGVILFFWGVRLFTSDPEMLNRTFLDFIVQPGSVFMLILGLLSVSGFLTFLVKQGVTRRTYYTGVAVSGLLLTLALTAAGLLLHLLFRSLINGGEWLPPMGYEGLAAVPAIFAQMYLFYLMGWAIGGTFYRFGVVPGLVSIACSLALLMGLSYLIGTGNDLPSLLADRLDIRVSSDQGPVPLSISLPSLALVAVLLLALMRLMTRRIRIKIK
;
A
#
# COMPACT_ATOMS: atom_id res chain seq x y z
N MET A 1 -15.61 -14.57 28.67
CA MET A 1 -15.92 -14.22 27.26
C MET A 1 -14.69 -14.55 26.41
N ASN A 2 -14.80 -15.40 25.39
CA ASN A 2 -13.66 -16.00 24.70
C ASN A 2 -12.80 -14.97 23.93
N PRO A 3 -11.45 -15.04 23.99
CA PRO A 3 -10.54 -14.08 23.34
C PRO A 3 -10.63 -14.08 21.80
N THR A 4 -11.11 -15.17 21.20
CA THR A 4 -11.36 -15.30 19.75
C THR A 4 -12.49 -14.37 19.29
N HIS A 5 -13.55 -14.22 20.08
CA HIS A 5 -14.70 -13.36 19.76
C HIS A 5 -14.33 -11.87 19.70
N ARG A 6 -13.32 -11.42 20.46
CA ARG A 6 -12.83 -10.04 20.41
C ARG A 6 -11.98 -9.74 19.17
N THR A 7 -11.26 -10.73 18.64
CA THR A 7 -10.34 -10.51 17.51
C THR A 7 -11.09 -10.25 16.21
N GLY A 8 -12.14 -11.03 15.93
CA GLY A 8 -12.99 -10.82 14.75
C GLY A 8 -13.70 -9.46 14.76
N ALA A 9 -14.20 -9.04 15.92
CA ALA A 9 -14.81 -7.72 16.08
C ALA A 9 -13.82 -6.58 15.76
N ILE A 10 -12.60 -6.64 16.30
CA ILE A 10 -11.57 -5.62 16.04
C ILE A 10 -11.17 -5.59 14.55
N ILE A 11 -11.01 -6.74 13.91
CA ILE A 11 -10.73 -6.81 12.46
C ILE A 11 -11.85 -6.12 11.69
N LYS A 12 -13.11 -6.44 12.00
CA LYS A 12 -14.28 -5.85 11.34
C LYS A 12 -14.30 -4.33 11.52
N ASP A 13 -14.17 -3.85 12.75
CA ASP A 13 -14.28 -2.43 13.09
C ASP A 13 -13.16 -1.60 12.42
N LEU A 14 -11.91 -2.10 12.48
CA LEU A 14 -10.77 -1.46 11.81
C LEU A 14 -10.98 -1.43 10.30
N THR A 15 -11.39 -2.55 9.70
CA THR A 15 -11.56 -2.66 8.25
C THR A 15 -12.70 -1.78 7.76
N LEU A 16 -13.84 -1.75 8.45
CA LEU A 16 -14.98 -0.89 8.07
C LEU A 16 -14.65 0.59 8.19
N THR A 17 -13.94 0.98 9.25
CA THR A 17 -13.50 2.37 9.42
C THR A 17 -12.56 2.77 8.28
N GLN A 18 -11.56 1.94 7.98
CA GLN A 18 -10.61 2.20 6.90
C GLN A 18 -11.27 2.16 5.51
N LEU A 19 -12.26 1.27 5.30
CA LEU A 19 -13.06 1.23 4.06
C LEU A 19 -13.89 2.49 3.86
N SER A 20 -14.46 3.05 4.93
CA SER A 20 -15.14 4.35 4.86
C SER A 20 -14.20 5.47 4.46
N TRP A 21 -12.92 5.40 4.83
CA TRP A 21 -11.93 6.39 4.37
C TRP A 21 -11.50 6.13 2.92
N ALA A 22 -11.37 4.86 2.55
CA ALA A 22 -11.04 4.43 1.20
C ALA A 22 -12.12 4.83 0.19
N SER A 23 -13.40 4.89 0.57
CA SER A 23 -14.47 5.36 -0.33
C SER A 23 -14.30 6.84 -0.70
N TYR A 24 -13.89 7.70 0.24
CA TYR A 24 -13.58 9.10 -0.05
C TYR A 24 -12.38 9.23 -1.00
N LEU A 25 -11.34 8.40 -0.81
CA LEU A 25 -10.21 8.32 -1.73
C LEU A 25 -10.68 7.92 -3.13
N LEU A 26 -11.45 6.83 -3.25
CA LEU A 26 -11.94 6.34 -4.53
C LEU A 26 -12.76 7.39 -5.26
N PHE A 27 -13.66 8.08 -4.55
CA PHE A 27 -14.45 9.16 -5.12
C PHE A 27 -13.56 10.28 -5.68
N GLY A 28 -12.57 10.74 -4.91
CA GLY A 28 -11.61 11.75 -5.37
C GLY A 28 -10.78 11.31 -6.57
N VAL A 29 -10.29 10.07 -6.57
CA VAL A 29 -9.50 9.50 -7.68
C VAL A 29 -10.36 9.36 -8.95
N ILE A 30 -11.62 8.96 -8.84
CA ILE A 30 -12.54 8.87 -9.98
C ILE A 30 -12.77 10.27 -10.59
N LEU A 31 -13.06 11.27 -9.77
CA LEU A 31 -13.24 12.65 -10.25
C LEU A 31 -11.97 13.17 -10.93
N PHE A 32 -10.81 12.93 -10.32
CA PHE A 32 -9.53 13.36 -10.87
C PHE A 32 -9.20 12.64 -12.18
N PHE A 33 -9.46 11.33 -12.28
CA PHE A 33 -9.26 10.54 -13.50
C PHE A 33 -10.07 11.08 -14.68
N TRP A 34 -11.36 11.35 -14.47
CA TRP A 34 -12.22 11.95 -15.49
C TRP A 34 -11.83 13.40 -15.79
N GLY A 35 -11.50 14.19 -14.76
CA GLY A 35 -11.03 15.55 -14.92
C GLY A 35 -9.80 15.63 -15.83
N VAL A 36 -8.76 14.83 -15.58
CA VAL A 36 -7.56 14.79 -16.42
C VAL A 36 -7.93 14.48 -17.87
N ARG A 37 -8.80 13.50 -18.12
CA ARG A 37 -9.24 13.13 -19.49
C ARG A 37 -10.02 14.23 -20.20
N LEU A 38 -10.70 15.11 -19.48
CA LEU A 38 -11.45 16.22 -20.07
C LEU A 38 -10.56 17.42 -20.41
N PHE A 39 -9.45 17.61 -19.69
CA PHE A 39 -8.60 18.80 -19.80
C PHE A 39 -7.24 18.56 -20.45
N THR A 40 -6.78 17.31 -20.55
CA THR A 40 -5.49 16.98 -21.18
C THR A 40 -5.65 16.52 -22.62
N SER A 41 -4.69 16.87 -23.46
CA SER A 41 -4.52 16.32 -24.81
C SER A 41 -3.31 15.37 -24.91
N ASP A 42 -2.63 15.14 -23.79
CA ASP A 42 -1.46 14.25 -23.74
C ASP A 42 -1.88 12.78 -23.97
N PRO A 43 -1.45 12.15 -25.07
CA PRO A 43 -1.85 10.79 -25.41
C PRO A 43 -1.42 9.75 -24.35
N GLU A 44 -0.31 9.96 -23.64
CA GLU A 44 0.14 9.03 -22.59
C GLU A 44 -0.85 9.02 -21.43
N MET A 45 -1.29 10.19 -20.99
CA MET A 45 -2.28 10.35 -19.92
C MET A 45 -3.66 9.84 -20.34
N LEU A 46 -4.03 10.02 -21.61
CA LEU A 46 -5.31 9.54 -22.15
C LEU A 46 -5.36 8.03 -22.33
N ASN A 47 -4.22 7.37 -22.59
CA ASN A 47 -4.16 5.91 -22.76
C ASN A 47 -3.93 5.16 -21.44
N ARG A 48 -3.65 5.87 -20.35
CA ARG A 48 -3.46 5.29 -19.01
C ARG A 48 -4.74 4.65 -18.47
N THR A 49 -4.65 3.39 -18.04
CA THR A 49 -5.78 2.69 -17.41
C THR A 49 -6.10 3.25 -16.03
N PHE A 50 -7.37 3.19 -15.64
CA PHE A 50 -7.77 3.52 -14.26
C PHE A 50 -7.04 2.67 -13.21
N LEU A 51 -6.77 1.40 -13.57
CA LEU A 51 -6.09 0.46 -12.71
C LEU A 51 -4.62 0.85 -12.49
N ASP A 52 -3.93 1.42 -13.48
CA ASP A 52 -2.60 2.03 -13.30
C ASP A 52 -2.70 3.35 -12.51
N PHE A 53 -3.72 4.15 -12.81
CA PHE A 53 -3.92 5.46 -12.19
C PHE A 53 -4.18 5.40 -10.67
N ILE A 54 -4.94 4.42 -10.19
CA ILE A 54 -5.26 4.26 -8.76
C ILE A 54 -4.07 3.77 -7.93
N VAL A 55 -3.07 3.14 -8.55
CA VAL A 55 -1.94 2.53 -7.85
C VAL A 55 -1.17 3.55 -7.05
N GLN A 56 -0.84 4.72 -7.63
CA GLN A 56 -0.04 5.74 -6.97
C GLN A 56 -0.76 6.37 -5.76
N PRO A 57 -1.96 6.98 -5.90
CA PRO A 57 -2.69 7.52 -4.76
C PRO A 57 -3.11 6.43 -3.76
N GLY A 58 -3.45 5.22 -4.23
CA GLY A 58 -3.78 4.08 -3.39
C GLY A 58 -2.60 3.60 -2.53
N SER A 59 -1.41 3.53 -3.10
CA SER A 59 -0.19 3.14 -2.37
C SER A 59 0.15 4.17 -1.27
N VAL A 60 0.08 5.47 -1.58
CA VAL A 60 0.31 6.53 -0.58
C VAL A 60 -0.74 6.49 0.52
N PHE A 61 -2.01 6.32 0.16
CA PHE A 61 -3.08 6.15 1.14
C PHE A 61 -2.84 4.95 2.07
N MET A 62 -2.43 3.81 1.52
CA MET A 62 -2.12 2.62 2.31
C MET A 62 -0.94 2.83 3.26
N LEU A 63 0.10 3.56 2.83
CA LEU A 63 1.21 3.98 3.70
C LEU A 63 0.71 4.82 4.88
N ILE A 64 -0.16 5.80 4.63
CA ILE A 64 -0.74 6.66 5.66
C ILE A 64 -1.57 5.83 6.65
N LEU A 65 -2.40 4.89 6.18
CA LEU A 65 -3.16 4.01 7.07
C LEU A 65 -2.27 3.09 7.91
N GLY A 66 -1.20 2.57 7.31
CA GLY A 66 -0.15 1.85 8.01
C GLY A 66 0.41 2.68 9.17
N LEU A 67 0.77 3.94 8.91
CA LEU A 67 1.28 4.87 9.92
C LEU A 67 0.26 5.10 11.06
N LEU A 68 -1.00 5.38 10.71
CA LEU A 68 -2.10 5.62 11.65
C LEU A 68 -2.43 4.40 12.52
N SER A 69 -2.13 3.20 12.05
CA SER A 69 -2.38 1.98 12.81
C SER A 69 -1.64 1.94 14.14
N VAL A 70 -0.48 2.60 14.25
CA VAL A 70 0.27 2.72 15.51
C VAL A 70 -0.07 4.00 16.25
N SER A 71 -0.01 5.15 15.59
CA SER A 71 -0.18 6.44 16.26
C SER A 71 -1.60 6.64 16.79
N GLY A 72 -2.62 6.24 16.02
CA GLY A 72 -4.02 6.32 16.40
C GLY A 72 -4.52 5.04 17.09
N PHE A 73 -4.55 3.93 16.35
CA PHE A 73 -5.30 2.75 16.79
C PHE A 73 -4.64 1.98 17.94
N LEU A 74 -3.30 1.87 18.00
CA LEU A 74 -2.65 1.11 19.07
C LEU A 74 -3.00 1.68 20.45
N THR A 75 -2.84 2.99 20.64
CA THR A 75 -3.07 3.64 21.93
C THR A 75 -4.55 3.53 22.33
N PHE A 76 -5.46 3.74 21.39
CA PHE A 76 -6.91 3.64 21.61
C PHE A 76 -7.33 2.22 22.00
N LEU A 77 -6.92 1.21 21.22
CA LEU A 77 -7.30 -0.19 21.46
C LEU A 77 -6.71 -0.72 22.77
N VAL A 78 -5.49 -0.32 23.12
CA VAL A 78 -4.88 -0.70 24.40
C VAL A 78 -5.64 -0.08 25.59
N LYS A 79 -6.10 1.18 25.48
CA LYS A 79 -6.96 1.80 26.51
C LYS A 79 -8.30 1.07 26.70
N GLN A 80 -8.79 0.39 25.65
CA GLN A 80 -9.97 -0.48 25.71
C GLN A 80 -9.67 -1.92 26.16
N GLY A 81 -8.45 -2.21 26.61
CA GLY A 81 -8.06 -3.53 27.13
C GLY A 81 -7.78 -4.57 26.04
N VAL A 82 -7.49 -4.15 24.80
CA VAL A 82 -7.09 -5.06 23.72
C VAL A 82 -5.66 -5.54 23.93
N THR A 83 -5.46 -6.85 23.85
CA THR A 83 -4.12 -7.45 23.98
C THR A 83 -3.25 -7.17 22.75
N ARG A 84 -1.93 -7.11 22.93
CA ARG A 84 -0.97 -6.86 21.83
C ARG A 84 -1.03 -7.91 20.72
N ARG A 85 -1.31 -9.17 21.09
CA ARG A 85 -1.45 -10.27 20.12
C ARG A 85 -2.66 -10.04 19.22
N THR A 86 -3.80 -9.67 19.83
CA THR A 86 -5.04 -9.36 19.12
C THR A 86 -4.88 -8.11 18.24
N TYR A 87 -4.20 -7.08 18.74
CA TYR A 87 -3.88 -5.88 17.95
C TYR A 87 -3.04 -6.22 16.72
N TYR A 88 -1.94 -6.97 16.87
CA TYR A 88 -1.07 -7.35 15.76
C TYR A 88 -1.83 -8.10 14.67
N THR A 89 -2.63 -9.12 15.04
CA THR A 89 -3.45 -9.85 14.07
C THR A 89 -4.55 -8.98 13.47
N GLY A 90 -5.14 -8.09 14.27
CA GLY A 90 -6.19 -7.18 13.85
C GLY A 90 -5.73 -6.23 12.75
N VAL A 91 -4.61 -5.55 12.99
CA VAL A 91 -4.02 -4.60 12.03
C VAL A 91 -3.51 -5.31 10.77
N ALA A 92 -2.78 -6.42 10.91
CA ALA A 92 -2.26 -7.16 9.76
C ALA A 92 -3.38 -7.68 8.84
N VAL A 93 -4.41 -8.30 9.42
CA VAL A 93 -5.54 -8.84 8.63
C VAL A 93 -6.41 -7.71 8.06
N SER A 94 -6.64 -6.65 8.82
CA SER A 94 -7.41 -5.49 8.34
C SER A 94 -6.74 -4.81 7.14
N GLY A 95 -5.42 -4.59 7.20
CA GLY A 95 -4.66 -4.06 6.06
C GLY A 95 -4.70 -4.97 4.83
N LEU A 96 -4.66 -6.30 5.03
CA LEU A 96 -4.78 -7.27 3.93
C LEU A 96 -6.17 -7.21 3.28
N LEU A 97 -7.24 -7.20 4.08
CA LEU A 97 -8.63 -7.11 3.60
C LEU A 97 -8.89 -5.78 2.90
N LEU A 98 -8.35 -4.68 3.41
CA LEU A 98 -8.47 -3.38 2.79
C LEU A 98 -7.74 -3.33 1.44
N THR A 99 -6.54 -3.91 1.37
CA THR A 99 -5.80 -4.00 0.09
C THR A 99 -6.58 -4.81 -0.93
N LEU A 100 -7.18 -5.93 -0.50
CA LEU A 100 -8.01 -6.77 -1.36
C LEU A 100 -9.22 -5.98 -1.89
N ALA A 101 -9.90 -5.26 -1.00
CA ALA A 101 -11.06 -4.45 -1.36
C ALA A 101 -10.72 -3.31 -2.32
N LEU A 102 -9.62 -2.58 -2.09
CA LEU A 102 -9.16 -1.51 -2.99
C LEU A 102 -8.72 -2.05 -4.35
N THR A 103 -7.99 -3.17 -4.38
CA THR A 103 -7.57 -3.80 -5.63
C THR A 103 -8.77 -4.30 -6.42
N ALA A 104 -9.73 -4.95 -5.76
CA ALA A 104 -10.97 -5.41 -6.38
C ALA A 104 -11.82 -4.24 -6.89
N ALA A 105 -11.97 -3.16 -6.10
CA ALA A 105 -12.67 -1.96 -6.53
C ALA A 105 -12.00 -1.31 -7.75
N GLY A 106 -10.67 -1.21 -7.75
CA GLY A 106 -9.89 -0.71 -8.88
C GLY A 106 -10.08 -1.55 -10.14
N LEU A 107 -10.07 -2.88 -10.01
CA LEU A 107 -10.35 -3.81 -11.11
C LEU A 107 -11.77 -3.65 -11.66
N LEU A 108 -12.78 -3.62 -10.80
CA LEU A 108 -14.17 -3.44 -11.21
C LEU A 108 -14.39 -2.11 -11.92
N LEU A 109 -13.84 -1.01 -11.39
CA LEU A 109 -13.91 0.31 -12.01
C LEU A 109 -13.16 0.35 -13.35
N HIS A 110 -12.01 -0.30 -13.45
CA HIS A 110 -11.28 -0.41 -14.70
C HIS A 110 -12.09 -1.14 -15.78
N LEU A 111 -12.70 -2.28 -15.45
CA LEU A 111 -13.56 -3.01 -16.38
C LEU A 111 -14.78 -2.19 -16.80
N LEU A 112 -15.39 -1.47 -15.85
CA LEU A 112 -16.52 -0.59 -16.10
C LEU A 112 -16.13 0.58 -17.03
N PHE A 113 -15.01 1.27 -16.76
CA PHE A 113 -14.56 2.39 -17.60
C PHE A 113 -14.08 1.94 -18.98
N ARG A 114 -13.43 0.78 -19.07
CA ARG A 114 -13.07 0.18 -20.36
C ARG A 114 -14.30 -0.12 -21.21
N SER A 115 -15.41 -0.51 -20.59
CA SER A 115 -16.68 -0.73 -21.32
C SER A 115 -17.38 0.56 -21.73
N LEU A 116 -17.17 1.67 -21.03
CA LEU A 116 -17.79 2.96 -21.36
C LEU A 116 -17.03 3.70 -22.46
N ILE A 117 -15.71 3.55 -22.50
CA ILE A 117 -14.82 4.24 -23.44
C ILE A 117 -14.45 3.23 -24.55
N ASN A 118 -15.26 3.18 -25.61
CA ASN A 118 -15.00 2.31 -26.76
C ASN A 118 -13.73 2.75 -27.53
N GLY A 119 -12.86 1.79 -27.86
CA GLY A 119 -11.87 1.95 -28.94
C GLY A 119 -10.47 2.45 -28.58
N GLY A 120 -10.08 2.51 -27.31
CA GLY A 120 -8.70 2.86 -26.92
C GLY A 120 -7.77 1.65 -26.81
N GLU A 121 -6.55 1.75 -27.34
CA GLU A 121 -5.43 0.89 -26.92
C GLU A 121 -4.94 1.39 -25.57
N TRP A 122 -5.25 0.62 -24.52
CA TRP A 122 -4.91 1.00 -23.16
C TRP A 122 -3.52 0.51 -22.82
N LEU A 123 -2.72 1.36 -22.19
CA LEU A 123 -1.39 0.97 -21.71
C LEU A 123 -1.52 -0.12 -20.63
N PRO A 124 -0.66 -1.16 -20.67
CA PRO A 124 -0.67 -2.22 -19.66
C PRO A 124 -0.36 -1.64 -18.27
N PRO A 125 -1.20 -1.91 -17.27
CA PRO A 125 -0.98 -1.43 -15.91
C PRO A 125 0.33 -2.00 -15.36
N MET A 126 1.19 -1.13 -14.81
CA MET A 126 2.53 -1.50 -14.33
C MET A 126 3.42 -2.23 -15.36
N GLY A 127 3.12 -2.13 -16.66
CA GLY A 127 3.84 -2.88 -17.70
C GLY A 127 3.49 -4.37 -17.77
N TYR A 128 2.56 -4.87 -16.95
CA TYR A 128 2.05 -6.24 -17.02
C TYR A 128 0.76 -6.29 -17.84
N GLU A 129 0.68 -7.25 -18.77
CA GLU A 129 -0.49 -7.39 -19.63
C GLU A 129 -1.69 -7.99 -18.88
N GLY A 130 -2.86 -7.39 -19.09
CA GLY A 130 -4.15 -7.91 -18.61
C GLY A 130 -4.25 -8.08 -17.09
N LEU A 131 -4.80 -9.22 -16.66
CA LEU A 131 -5.03 -9.52 -15.24
C LEU A 131 -3.74 -9.85 -14.47
N ALA A 132 -2.61 -10.03 -15.17
CA ALA A 132 -1.33 -10.38 -14.56
C ALA A 132 -0.77 -9.25 -13.67
N ALA A 133 -1.20 -8.00 -13.87
CA ALA A 133 -0.86 -6.86 -13.03
C ALA A 133 -1.54 -6.90 -11.64
N VAL A 134 -2.70 -7.55 -11.52
CA VAL A 134 -3.54 -7.50 -10.31
C VAL A 134 -2.79 -8.01 -9.07
N PRO A 135 -2.08 -9.14 -9.11
CA PRO A 135 -1.27 -9.61 -7.98
C PRO A 135 -0.14 -8.64 -7.60
N ALA A 136 0.51 -7.99 -8.59
CA ALA A 136 1.58 -7.03 -8.35
C ALA A 136 1.05 -5.77 -7.65
N ILE A 137 -0.12 -5.28 -8.07
CA ILE A 137 -0.80 -4.14 -7.46
C ILE A 137 -1.20 -4.43 -6.03
N PHE A 138 -1.81 -5.60 -5.82
CA PHE A 138 -2.18 -6.06 -4.49
C PHE A 138 -0.95 -6.12 -3.59
N ALA A 139 0.14 -6.73 -4.05
CA ALA A 139 1.38 -6.83 -3.29
C ALA A 139 1.98 -5.44 -3.00
N GLN A 140 2.03 -4.54 -3.98
CA GLN A 140 2.51 -3.17 -3.81
C GLN A 140 1.71 -2.42 -2.74
N MET A 141 0.39 -2.34 -2.87
CA MET A 141 -0.46 -1.62 -1.93
C MET A 141 -0.34 -2.19 -0.49
N TYR A 142 -0.24 -3.51 -0.36
CA TYR A 142 -0.07 -4.14 0.94
C TYR A 142 1.32 -3.87 1.54
N LEU A 143 2.37 -3.87 0.72
CA LEU A 143 3.72 -3.51 1.16
C LEU A 143 3.80 -2.05 1.63
N PHE A 144 3.15 -1.12 0.94
CA PHE A 144 3.05 0.27 1.40
C PHE A 144 2.37 0.36 2.77
N TYR A 145 1.28 -0.40 2.98
CA TYR A 145 0.66 -0.50 4.30
C TYR A 145 1.63 -1.00 5.37
N LEU A 146 2.36 -2.08 5.10
CA LEU A 146 3.33 -2.65 6.04
C LEU A 146 4.51 -1.71 6.32
N MET A 147 5.00 -0.99 5.31
CA MET A 147 6.05 0.02 5.47
C MET A 147 5.55 1.15 6.37
N GLY A 148 4.34 1.66 6.14
CA GLY A 148 3.73 2.68 6.98
C GLY A 148 3.59 2.21 8.43
N TRP A 149 3.18 0.95 8.61
CA TRP A 149 3.07 0.33 9.93
C TRP A 149 4.43 0.21 10.63
N ALA A 150 5.49 -0.16 9.90
CA ALA A 150 6.86 -0.21 10.41
C ALA A 150 7.41 1.17 10.79
N ILE A 151 7.17 2.19 9.97
CA ILE A 151 7.54 3.58 10.26
C ILE A 151 6.82 4.05 11.53
N GLY A 152 5.50 3.90 11.60
CA GLY A 152 4.73 4.28 12.80
C GLY A 152 5.18 3.54 14.05
N GLY A 153 5.48 2.24 13.92
CA GLY A 153 5.98 1.39 15.00
C GLY A 153 7.32 1.84 15.56
N THR A 154 8.24 2.24 14.69
CA THR A 154 9.59 2.68 15.08
C THR A 154 9.57 4.02 15.77
N PHE A 155 8.81 5.01 15.26
CA PHE A 155 8.58 6.28 15.96
C PHE A 155 7.95 6.07 17.34
N TYR A 156 6.92 5.23 17.43
CA TYR A 156 6.24 4.98 18.69
C TYR A 156 7.16 4.35 19.74
N ARG A 157 7.98 3.37 19.33
CA ARG A 157 8.81 2.59 20.25
C ARG A 157 10.15 3.26 20.59
N PHE A 158 10.85 3.74 19.58
CA PHE A 158 12.24 4.16 19.70
C PHE A 158 12.43 5.69 19.64
N GLY A 159 11.36 6.44 19.40
CA GLY A 159 11.38 7.89 19.32
C GLY A 159 11.81 8.42 17.94
N VAL A 160 12.22 9.68 17.90
CA VAL A 160 12.39 10.43 16.64
C VAL A 160 13.56 9.92 15.81
N VAL A 161 14.75 9.78 16.40
CA VAL A 161 15.97 9.46 15.63
C VAL A 161 15.85 8.11 14.91
N PRO A 162 15.48 6.99 15.57
CA PRO A 162 15.32 5.72 14.85
C PRO A 162 14.09 5.69 13.94
N GLY A 163 13.10 6.53 14.20
CA GLY A 163 11.98 6.75 13.28
C GLY A 163 12.40 7.44 11.98
N LEU A 164 13.35 8.39 12.01
CA LEU A 164 13.89 8.97 10.79
C LEU A 164 14.67 7.94 9.96
N VAL A 165 15.44 7.06 10.62
CA VAL A 165 16.15 5.97 9.95
C VAL A 165 15.17 4.98 9.30
N SER A 166 14.02 4.71 9.92
CA SER A 166 13.02 3.81 9.34
C SER A 166 12.38 4.39 8.08
N ILE A 167 12.19 5.71 7.99
CA ILE A 167 11.76 6.39 6.75
C ILE A 167 12.78 6.13 5.65
N ALA A 168 14.07 6.36 5.90
CA ALA A 168 15.13 6.11 4.91
C ALA A 168 15.17 4.63 4.47
N CYS A 169 15.01 3.69 5.42
CA CYS A 169 14.94 2.26 5.12
C CYS A 169 13.70 1.89 4.27
N SER A 170 12.53 2.47 4.58
CA SER A 170 11.33 2.29 3.77
C SER A 170 11.47 2.90 2.37
N LEU A 171 12.16 4.03 2.22
CA LEU A 171 12.48 4.59 0.90
C LEU A 171 13.41 3.67 0.11
N ALA A 172 14.43 3.07 0.73
CA ALA A 172 15.28 2.09 0.07
C ALA A 172 14.49 0.83 -0.36
N LEU A 173 13.57 0.36 0.49
CA LEU A 173 12.66 -0.73 0.15
C LEU A 173 11.73 -0.36 -1.02
N LEU A 174 11.26 0.88 -1.08
CA LEU A 174 10.46 1.39 -2.19
C LEU A 174 11.24 1.40 -3.51
N MET A 175 12.53 1.76 -3.50
CA MET A 175 13.38 1.68 -4.69
C MET A 175 13.51 0.23 -5.18
N GLY A 176 13.73 -0.72 -4.25
CA GLY A 176 13.76 -2.15 -4.58
C GLY A 176 12.42 -2.66 -5.12
N LEU A 177 11.31 -2.21 -4.55
CA LEU A 177 9.96 -2.54 -5.01
C LEU A 177 9.70 -2.08 -6.45
N SER A 178 10.10 -0.84 -6.77
CA SER A 178 10.01 -0.29 -8.13
C SER A 178 10.79 -1.10 -9.13
N TYR A 179 12.01 -1.52 -8.78
CA TYR A 179 12.81 -2.40 -9.62
C TYR A 179 12.14 -3.76 -9.84
N LEU A 180 11.59 -4.38 -8.78
CA LEU A 180 10.97 -5.69 -8.85
C LEU A 180 9.66 -5.71 -9.65
N ILE A 181 8.89 -4.64 -9.62
CA ILE A 181 7.60 -4.54 -10.32
C ILE A 181 7.78 -4.00 -11.74
N GLY A 182 8.92 -3.37 -12.05
CA GLY A 182 9.12 -2.68 -13.33
C GLY A 182 8.26 -1.44 -13.48
N THR A 183 7.68 -0.95 -12.37
CA THR A 183 7.03 0.36 -12.35
C THR A 183 8.11 1.42 -12.30
N GLY A 184 8.21 2.20 -13.37
CA GLY A 184 8.86 3.51 -13.36
C GLY A 184 8.12 4.47 -12.44
N ASN A 185 8.04 4.16 -11.15
CA ASN A 185 7.53 5.10 -10.16
C ASN A 185 8.47 6.32 -10.22
N ASP A 186 7.91 7.50 -10.47
CA ASP A 186 8.70 8.72 -10.62
C ASP A 186 9.37 9.17 -9.31
N LEU A 187 8.90 8.68 -8.16
CA LEU A 187 9.47 9.04 -6.85
C LEU A 187 10.90 8.49 -6.68
N PRO A 188 11.18 7.19 -6.95
CA PRO A 188 12.53 6.69 -7.07
C PRO A 188 13.37 7.33 -8.17
N SER A 189 12.79 7.66 -9.35
CA SER A 189 13.57 8.20 -10.47
C SER A 189 14.13 9.59 -10.16
N LEU A 190 13.35 10.46 -9.51
CA LEU A 190 13.82 11.78 -9.08
C LEU A 190 14.96 11.70 -8.05
N LEU A 191 14.95 10.70 -7.16
CA LEU A 191 16.03 10.49 -6.19
C LEU A 191 17.24 9.80 -6.82
N ALA A 192 17.02 8.82 -7.70
CA ALA A 192 18.08 8.11 -8.41
C ALA A 192 18.84 9.01 -9.39
N ASP A 193 18.13 9.89 -10.09
CA ASP A 193 18.69 10.91 -10.99
C ASP A 193 19.50 11.95 -10.20
N ARG A 194 19.02 12.36 -9.02
CA ARG A 194 19.76 13.26 -8.12
C ARG A 194 20.97 12.60 -7.45
N LEU A 195 21.00 11.28 -7.34
CA LEU A 195 22.09 10.52 -6.72
C LEU A 195 23.01 9.85 -7.75
N ASP A 196 22.80 10.08 -9.05
CA ASP A 196 23.51 9.44 -10.18
C ASP A 196 23.59 7.90 -10.04
N ILE A 197 22.59 7.30 -9.39
CA ILE A 197 22.49 5.85 -9.28
C ILE A 197 21.90 5.38 -10.60
N ARG A 198 22.76 4.87 -11.48
CA ARG A 198 22.35 4.22 -12.72
C ARG A 198 21.56 2.94 -12.42
N VAL A 199 20.28 3.10 -12.13
CA VAL A 199 19.32 2.00 -12.17
C VAL A 199 19.01 1.79 -13.64
N SER A 200 19.60 0.76 -14.24
CA SER A 200 19.35 0.40 -15.64
C SER A 200 17.85 0.08 -15.82
N SER A 201 17.07 1.08 -16.22
CA SER A 201 15.63 0.98 -16.50
C SER A 201 15.32 0.36 -17.87
N ASP A 202 16.36 -0.12 -18.57
CA ASP A 202 16.26 -0.68 -19.93
C ASP A 202 15.91 -2.18 -19.94
N GLN A 203 15.74 -2.77 -18.76
CA GLN A 203 15.21 -4.13 -18.61
C GLN A 203 13.71 -4.00 -18.32
N GLY A 204 12.88 -4.61 -19.18
CA GLY A 204 11.43 -4.70 -18.96
C GLY A 204 11.07 -5.29 -17.59
N PRO A 205 9.79 -5.25 -17.19
CA PRO A 205 9.36 -5.69 -15.87
C PRO A 205 9.87 -7.10 -15.56
N VAL A 206 10.43 -7.26 -14.36
CA VAL A 206 10.94 -8.57 -13.89
C VAL A 206 9.78 -9.58 -13.99
N PRO A 207 10.05 -10.81 -14.48
CA PRO A 207 9.02 -11.84 -14.59
C PRO A 207 8.24 -12.03 -13.28
N LEU A 208 6.91 -12.18 -13.38
CA LEU A 208 6.02 -12.35 -12.22
C LEU A 208 6.40 -13.52 -11.32
N SER A 209 6.99 -14.56 -11.90
CA SER A 209 7.50 -15.73 -11.18
C SER A 209 8.62 -15.39 -10.19
N ILE A 210 9.36 -14.31 -10.42
CA ILE A 210 10.45 -13.84 -9.55
C ILE A 210 9.95 -12.69 -8.67
N SER A 211 9.17 -11.76 -9.23
CA SER A 211 8.69 -10.60 -8.48
C SER A 211 7.76 -11.03 -7.35
N LEU A 212 6.72 -11.83 -7.59
CA LEU A 212 5.74 -12.17 -6.55
C LEU A 212 6.35 -12.88 -5.32
N PRO A 213 7.23 -13.89 -5.45
CA PRO A 213 7.88 -14.49 -4.29
C PRO A 213 8.77 -13.51 -3.52
N SER A 214 9.48 -12.63 -4.22
CA SER A 214 10.32 -11.62 -3.57
C SER A 214 9.48 -10.61 -2.77
N LEU A 215 8.35 -10.16 -3.33
CA LEU A 215 7.40 -9.28 -2.64
C LEU A 215 6.77 -9.95 -1.42
N ALA A 216 6.37 -11.22 -1.56
CA ALA A 216 5.84 -12.01 -0.46
C ALA A 216 6.88 -12.18 0.65
N LEU A 217 8.15 -12.42 0.30
CA LEU A 217 9.25 -12.50 1.26
C LEU A 217 9.42 -11.19 2.03
N VAL A 218 9.44 -10.05 1.34
CA VAL A 218 9.52 -8.73 1.99
C VAL A 218 8.33 -8.49 2.92
N ALA A 219 7.11 -8.85 2.49
CA ALA A 219 5.92 -8.73 3.33
C ALA A 219 6.03 -9.59 4.60
N VAL A 220 6.51 -10.83 4.48
CA VAL A 220 6.75 -11.73 5.63
C VAL A 220 7.81 -11.15 6.57
N LEU A 221 8.90 -10.59 6.04
CA LEU A 221 9.95 -9.95 6.85
C LEU A 221 9.42 -8.73 7.60
N LEU A 222 8.64 -7.86 6.95
CA LEU A 222 8.01 -6.70 7.60
C LEU A 222 7.01 -7.13 8.68
N LEU A 223 6.19 -8.16 8.42
CA LEU A 223 5.29 -8.73 9.43
C LEU A 223 6.06 -9.32 10.61
N ALA A 224 7.13 -10.05 10.36
CA ALA A 224 7.99 -10.61 11.39
C ALA A 224 8.63 -9.50 12.25
N LEU A 225 9.15 -8.45 11.62
CA LEU A 225 9.67 -7.26 12.28
C LEU A 225 8.60 -6.62 13.17
N MET A 226 7.39 -6.41 12.64
CA MET A 226 6.28 -5.85 13.42
C MET A 226 5.84 -6.74 14.57
N ARG A 227 5.91 -8.07 14.43
CA ARG A 227 5.63 -9.00 15.50
C ARG A 227 6.67 -8.93 16.62
N LEU A 228 7.95 -8.84 16.26
CA LEU A 228 9.05 -8.66 17.21
C LEU A 228 8.94 -7.31 17.93
N MET A 229 8.54 -6.27 17.20
CA MET A 229 8.34 -4.94 17.75
C MET A 229 7.21 -4.93 18.77
N THR A 230 6.02 -5.38 18.39
CA THR A 230 4.82 -5.37 19.23
C THR A 230 4.91 -6.25 20.47
N ARG A 231 5.68 -7.36 20.44
CA ARG A 231 5.88 -8.22 21.62
C ARG A 231 6.50 -7.49 22.82
N ARG A 232 7.44 -6.55 22.60
CA ARG A 232 8.25 -5.94 23.66
C ARG A 232 7.96 -4.46 23.95
N ILE A 233 6.91 -3.88 23.38
CA ILE A 233 6.58 -2.46 23.58
C ILE A 233 6.17 -2.19 25.04
N ARG A 234 6.76 -1.20 25.71
CA ARG A 234 6.18 -0.65 26.94
C ARG A 234 5.15 0.40 26.52
N ILE A 235 3.89 0.18 26.89
CA ILE A 235 2.80 1.09 26.53
C ILE A 235 2.98 2.36 27.35
N LYS A 236 3.13 3.50 26.67
CA LYS A 236 3.11 4.81 27.34
C LYS A 236 1.64 5.16 27.57
N ILE A 237 1.18 5.07 28.82
CA ILE A 237 -0.11 5.61 29.21
C ILE A 237 0.15 7.09 29.54
N LYS A 238 -0.22 7.96 28.60
CA LYS A 238 -0.45 9.38 28.86
C LYS A 238 -1.95 9.59 29.04
#